data_AF-A0A849RA26-F1
#
_entry.id   AF-A0A849RA26-F1
#
_cell.length_a   1.000
_cell.length_b   1.000
_cell.length_c   1.000
_cell.angle_alpha   90.00
_cell.angle_beta   90.00
_cell.angle_gamma   90.00
#
_symmetry.space_group_name_H-M   'P 1'
#
loop_
_entity.id
_entity.type
_entity.pdbx_description
1 polymer ?
#
loop_
_entity_poly.entity_id
_entity_poly.type
_entity_poly.pdbx_seq_one_letter_code
_entity_poly.pdbx_strand_id
1 'polypeptide(L)' 'KKMDLPDYTLIDMSGLPHEQTFKVKCSVPLIAECCVGIGVSRKKAEQSAAEMMLTKLQQAKL' A
#
# COMPACT_ATOMS: atom_id res chain seq x y z
N LYS A 1 16.86 -7.67 16.13
CA LYS A 1 16.66 -8.18 14.73
C LYS A 1 16.03 -7.06 13.93
N LYS A 2 16.64 -6.58 12.84
CA LYS A 2 15.96 -5.66 11.91
C LYS A 2 14.96 -6.49 11.10
N MET A 3 13.71 -6.07 11.07
CA MET A 3 12.74 -6.56 10.09
C MET A 3 12.90 -5.75 8.82
N ASP A 4 12.68 -6.40 7.67
CA ASP A 4 12.70 -5.70 6.39
C ASP A 4 11.56 -4.67 6.33
N LEU A 5 11.82 -3.58 5.63
CA LEU A 5 10.84 -2.53 5.43
C LEU A 5 9.74 -3.02 4.47
N PRO A 6 8.52 -2.46 4.55
CA PRO A 6 7.48 -2.72 3.56
C PRO A 6 7.92 -2.33 2.15
N ASP A 7 7.58 -3.15 1.16
CA ASP A 7 7.75 -2.85 -0.27
C ASP A 7 6.49 -2.17 -0.82
N TYR A 8 6.69 -1.08 -1.56
CA TYR A 8 5.64 -0.31 -2.22
C TYR A 8 5.86 -0.27 -3.73
N THR A 9 4.91 -0.82 -4.48
CA THR A 9 4.92 -0.81 -5.95
C THR A 9 3.77 0.03 -6.50
N LEU A 10 4.04 1.03 -7.33
CA LEU A 10 2.99 1.68 -8.14
C LEU A 10 2.51 0.69 -9.21
N ILE A 11 1.24 0.30 -9.17
CA ILE A 11 0.69 -0.69 -10.09
C ILE A 11 -0.20 -0.09 -11.17
N ASP A 12 -0.74 1.11 -10.94
CA ASP A 12 -1.59 1.80 -11.91
C ASP A 12 -1.57 3.31 -11.66
N MET A 13 -1.69 4.07 -12.74
CA MET A 13 -1.89 5.51 -12.74
C MET A 13 -2.83 5.87 -13.88
N SER A 14 -3.98 6.44 -13.56
CA SER A 14 -5.05 6.70 -14.53
C SER A 14 -5.67 8.06 -14.33
N GLY A 15 -6.32 8.60 -15.36
CA GLY A 15 -7.02 9.88 -15.31
C GLY A 15 -6.22 11.03 -15.92
N LEU A 16 -6.84 12.21 -15.94
CA LEU A 16 -6.24 13.42 -16.49
C LEU A 16 -5.13 13.96 -15.57
N PRO A 17 -4.15 14.73 -16.06
CA PRO A 17 -3.05 15.25 -15.24
C PRO A 17 -3.48 15.99 -13.95
N HIS A 18 -4.64 16.63 -13.95
CA HIS A 18 -5.21 17.35 -12.80
C HIS A 18 -6.19 16.51 -11.95
N GLU A 19 -6.53 15.31 -12.40
CA GLU A 19 -7.42 14.33 -11.75
C GLU A 19 -6.81 12.93 -11.81
N GLN A 20 -5.51 12.83 -11.52
CA GLN A 20 -4.82 11.54 -11.53
C GLN A 20 -5.22 10.71 -10.32
N THR A 21 -5.44 9.43 -10.57
CA THR A 21 -5.63 8.39 -9.56
C THR A 21 -4.44 7.46 -9.60
N PHE A 22 -3.86 7.19 -8.44
CA PHE A 22 -2.72 6.31 -8.25
C PHE A 22 -3.17 5.07 -7.49
N LYS A 23 -2.73 3.90 -7.93
CA LYS A 23 -2.90 2.63 -7.18
C LYS A 23 -1.54 2.09 -6.80
N VAL A 24 -1.34 1.83 -5.51
CA VAL A 24 -0.08 1.34 -4.96
C VAL A 24 -0.32 0.07 -4.18
N LYS A 25 0.47 -0.96 -4.47
CA LYS A 25 0.54 -2.21 -3.71
C LYS A 25 1.54 -2.06 -2.57
N CYS A 26 1.16 -2.44 -1.36
CA CYS A 26 2.01 -2.61 -0.18
C CYS A 26 2.14 -4.10 0.16
N SER A 27 3.37 -4.55 0.42
CA SER A 27 3.66 -5.91 0.88
C SER A 27 4.69 -5.89 2.01
N VAL A 28 4.58 -6.83 2.95
CA VAL A 28 5.51 -6.99 4.08
C VAL A 28 5.91 -8.45 4.24
N PRO A 29 7.11 -8.77 4.75
CA PRO A 29 7.54 -10.17 4.91
C PRO A 29 6.74 -10.95 5.95
N LEU A 30 5.98 -10.27 6.82
CA LEU A 30 5.29 -10.90 7.95
C LEU A 30 4.07 -11.73 7.51
N ILE A 31 3.44 -11.40 6.37
CA ILE A 31 2.27 -12.10 5.84
C ILE A 31 2.36 -12.20 4.31
N ALA A 32 1.81 -13.26 3.72
CA ALA A 32 1.81 -13.46 2.26
C ALA A 32 0.87 -12.49 1.53
N GLU A 33 -0.12 -11.93 2.23
CA GLU A 33 -1.11 -11.03 1.64
C GLU A 33 -0.51 -9.66 1.33
N CYS A 34 -0.97 -9.06 0.24
CA CYS A 34 -0.67 -7.67 -0.11
C CYS A 34 -1.93 -6.79 0.10
N CYS A 35 -1.72 -5.48 0.21
CA CYS A 35 -2.79 -4.48 0.23
C CYS A 35 -2.61 -3.51 -0.94
N VAL A 36 -3.71 -3.04 -1.55
CA VAL A 36 -3.66 -2.08 -2.66
C VAL A 36 -4.42 -0.83 -2.27
N GLY A 37 -3.69 0.26 -2.03
CA GLY A 37 -4.25 1.57 -1.71
C GLY A 37 -4.43 2.44 -2.95
N ILE A 38 -5.36 3.39 -2.86
CA ILE A 38 -5.71 4.32 -3.93
C ILE A 38 -5.65 5.74 -3.40
N GLY A 39 -5.17 6.70 -4.22
CA GLY A 39 -5.18 8.10 -3.85
C GLY A 39 -4.92 9.04 -5.00
N VAL A 40 -5.19 10.34 -4.79
CA VAL A 40 -4.93 11.42 -5.76
C VAL A 40 -3.44 11.78 -5.92
N SER A 41 -2.58 11.09 -5.16
CA SER A 41 -1.13 11.15 -5.32
C SER A 41 -0.55 9.80 -4.92
N ARG A 42 0.64 9.48 -5.43
CA ARG A 42 1.37 8.27 -5.04
C ARG A 42 1.49 8.11 -3.52
N LYS A 43 1.83 9.20 -2.81
CA LYS A 43 1.94 9.21 -1.34
C LYS A 43 0.62 8.87 -0.64
N LYS A 44 -0.51 9.41 -1.11
CA LYS A 44 -1.83 9.08 -0.54
C LYS A 44 -2.22 7.63 -0.80
N ALA A 45 -1.92 7.10 -1.99
CA ALA A 45 -2.13 5.69 -2.31
C ALA A 45 -1.27 4.76 -1.43
N GLU A 46 0.01 5.12 -1.21
CA GLU A 46 0.91 4.42 -0.29
C GLU A 46 0.37 4.42 1.14
N GLN A 47 -0.06 5.57 1.66
CA GLN A 47 -0.65 5.69 3.00
C GLN A 47 -1.91 4.83 3.15
N SER A 48 -2.81 4.88 2.18
CA SER A 48 -4.00 4.01 2.15
C SER A 48 -3.64 2.52 2.16
N ALA A 49 -2.64 2.11 1.37
CA ALA A 49 -2.17 0.73 1.33
C ALA A 49 -1.55 0.30 2.68
N ALA A 50 -0.81 1.20 3.32
CA ALA A 50 -0.18 0.97 4.62
C ALA A 50 -1.20 0.84 5.75
N GLU A 51 -2.23 1.69 5.78
CA GLU A 51 -3.33 1.60 6.75
C GLU A 51 -4.04 0.26 6.66
N MET A 52 -4.37 -0.20 5.44
CA MET A 52 -4.95 -1.52 5.22
C MET A 52 -4.02 -2.65 5.66
N MET A 53 -2.72 -2.55 5.36
CA MET A 53 -1.72 -3.54 5.80
C MET A 53 -1.63 -3.62 7.32
N LEU A 54 -1.62 -2.47 8.01
CA LEU A 54 -1.64 -2.42 9.47
C LEU A 54 -2.86 -3.11 10.06
N THR A 55 -4.06 -2.85 9.51
CA THR A 55 -5.27 -3.55 9.95
C THR A 55 -5.17 -5.06 9.74
N LYS A 56 -4.66 -5.52 8.59
CA LYS A 56 -4.47 -6.96 8.35
C LYS A 56 -3.47 -7.59 9.31
N LEU A 57 -2.35 -6.94 9.58
CA LEU A 57 -1.34 -7.42 10.53
C LEU A 57 -1.91 -7.53 11.95
N GLN A 58 -2.76 -6.58 12.36
CA GLN A 58 -3.45 -6.63 13.65
C GLN A 58 -4.47 -7.78 13.71
N GLN A 59 -5.19 -8.05 12.62
CA GLN A 59 -6.15 -9.16 12.53
C GLN A 59 -5.48 -10.53 12.48
N ALA A 60 -4.34 -10.63 11.81
CA ALA A 60 -3.56 -11.86 11.68
C ALA A 60 -2.96 -12.35 13.02
N LYS A 61 -3.10 -11.59 14.12
CA LYS A 61 -2.56 -11.87 15.46
C LYS A 61 -1.14 -12.48 15.37
N LEU A 62 -0.20 -11.65 14.95
CA LEU A 62 1.22 -11.84 15.26
C LEU A 62 1.50 -11.50 16.73
#